data_AF-A0A3C0A6S1-F1
#
_entry.id   AF-A0A3C0A6S1-F1
#
_cell.length_a   1.000
_cell.length_b   1.000
_cell.length_c   1.000
_cell.angle_alpha   90.00
_cell.angle_beta   90.00
_cell.angle_gamma   90.00
#
_symmetry.space_group_name_H-M   'P 1'
#
loop_
_entity.id
_entity.type
_entity.pdbx_description
1 polymer ?
#
loop_
_entity_poly.entity_id
_entity_poly.type
_entity_poly.pdbx_seq_one_letter_code
_entity_poly.pdbx_strand_id
1 'polypeptide(L)'
;SVLEKFSKLDDYDIIGAMKSWQYHSDFVLKTLSIMLLNRDLLKIEIQHKEISKHKISDKIKLVMQQFNLNEDQASYFVFSDSISNQAYRMDNDTINLVTKAGEVIDVAKASDQLNIEALSKKVTKYYLCYPKAL
;
A
#
# COMPACT_ATOMS: atom_id res chain seq x y z
N SER A 1 20.48 19.76 -12.71
CA SER A 1 19.21 20.10 -12.04
C SER A 1 18.67 18.90 -11.25
N VAL A 2 17.59 19.03 -10.45
CA VAL A 2 16.91 17.88 -9.81
C VAL A 2 16.34 16.93 -10.86
N LEU A 3 15.74 17.47 -11.93
CA LEU A 3 15.16 16.70 -13.03
C LEU A 3 16.20 15.80 -13.73
N GLU A 4 17.39 16.32 -13.99
CA GLU A 4 18.48 15.54 -14.60
C GLU A 4 18.92 14.37 -13.71
N LYS A 5 19.02 14.57 -12.39
CA LYS A 5 19.34 13.49 -11.46
C LYS A 5 18.25 12.44 -11.42
N PHE A 6 16.99 12.88 -11.36
CA PHE A 6 15.83 11.99 -11.38
C PHE A 6 15.74 11.18 -12.68
N SER A 7 16.01 11.80 -13.83
CA SER A 7 15.98 11.12 -15.14
C SER A 7 17.01 9.99 -15.30
N LYS A 8 18.00 9.92 -14.41
CA LYS A 8 19.02 8.87 -14.38
C LYS A 8 18.67 7.72 -13.43
N LEU A 9 17.63 7.88 -12.59
CA LEU A 9 17.24 6.86 -11.64
C LEU A 9 16.37 5.80 -12.31
N ASP A 10 16.70 4.54 -12.10
CA ASP A 10 15.87 3.40 -12.45
C ASP A 10 15.83 2.36 -11.32
N ASP A 11 15.16 1.23 -11.57
CA ASP A 11 15.02 0.16 -10.58
C ASP A 11 16.38 -0.44 -10.18
N TYR A 12 17.40 -0.42 -11.05
CA TYR A 12 18.72 -0.94 -10.74
C TYR A 12 19.44 -0.10 -9.70
N ASP A 13 19.24 1.22 -9.68
CA ASP A 13 19.81 2.08 -8.63
C ASP A 13 19.27 1.70 -7.25
N ILE A 14 17.95 1.44 -7.16
CA ILE A 14 17.30 1.04 -5.90
C ILE A 14 17.74 -0.35 -5.46
N ILE A 15 17.74 -1.33 -6.38
CA ILE A 15 18.22 -2.69 -6.09
C ILE A 15 19.72 -2.68 -5.75
N GLY A 16 20.52 -1.90 -6.46
CA GLY A 16 21.96 -1.75 -6.22
C GLY A 16 22.25 -1.16 -4.85
N ALA A 17 21.52 -0.13 -4.46
CA ALA A 17 21.60 0.45 -3.13
C ALA A 17 21.24 -0.57 -2.03
N MET A 18 20.10 -1.27 -2.16
CA MET A 18 19.71 -2.31 -1.20
C MET A 18 20.74 -3.43 -1.07
N LYS A 19 21.34 -3.86 -2.19
CA LYS A 19 22.42 -4.87 -2.20
C LYS A 19 23.67 -4.41 -1.44
N SER A 20 23.93 -3.11 -1.36
CA SER A 20 24.97 -2.56 -0.50
C SER A 20 24.49 -2.41 0.95
N TRP A 21 23.27 -1.93 1.15
CA TRP A 21 22.70 -1.62 2.46
C TRP A 21 22.46 -2.85 3.34
N GLN A 22 22.29 -4.04 2.76
CA GLN A 22 22.23 -5.30 3.52
C GLN A 22 23.48 -5.59 4.37
N TYR A 23 24.58 -4.86 4.17
CA TYR A 23 25.81 -4.96 4.97
C TYR A 23 26.06 -3.73 5.86
N HIS A 24 25.11 -2.79 5.91
CA HIS A 24 25.23 -1.57 6.70
C HIS A 24 25.14 -1.84 8.21
N SER A 25 25.74 -0.99 9.02
CA SER A 25 25.74 -1.13 10.49
C SER A 25 24.38 -0.85 11.11
N ASP A 26 23.61 0.08 10.53
CA ASP A 26 22.24 0.39 10.95
C ASP A 26 21.33 -0.84 10.80
N PHE A 27 20.74 -1.27 11.92
CA PHE A 27 19.92 -2.47 11.98
C PHE A 27 18.67 -2.38 11.11
N VAL A 28 17.99 -1.24 11.11
CA VAL A 28 16.71 -1.06 10.41
C VAL A 28 16.94 -1.13 8.90
N LEU A 29 17.85 -0.31 8.39
CA LEU A 29 18.21 -0.23 6.98
C LEU A 29 18.71 -1.58 6.44
N LYS A 30 19.61 -2.23 7.19
CA LYS A 30 20.13 -3.55 6.86
C LYS A 30 19.00 -4.57 6.76
N THR A 31 18.17 -4.67 7.80
CA THR A 31 17.14 -5.70 7.91
C THR A 31 16.06 -5.53 6.85
N LEU A 32 15.57 -4.31 6.64
CA LEU A 32 14.59 -4.03 5.59
C LEU A 32 15.14 -4.35 4.19
N SER A 33 16.40 -4.01 3.92
CA SER A 33 17.06 -4.34 2.65
C SER A 33 17.14 -5.85 2.44
N ILE A 34 17.57 -6.61 3.47
CA ILE A 34 17.61 -8.08 3.43
C ILE A 34 16.22 -8.66 3.19
N MET A 35 15.19 -8.17 3.90
CA MET A 35 13.82 -8.63 3.76
C MET A 35 13.28 -8.43 2.34
N LEU A 36 13.50 -7.26 1.74
CA LEU A 36 13.06 -6.96 0.38
C LEU A 36 13.81 -7.81 -0.66
N LEU A 37 15.14 -7.93 -0.55
CA LEU A 37 15.96 -8.72 -1.47
C LEU A 37 15.63 -10.22 -1.44
N ASN A 38 15.35 -10.76 -0.24
CA ASN A 38 15.05 -12.18 -0.05
C ASN A 38 13.55 -12.49 -0.06
N ARG A 39 12.70 -11.49 -0.34
CA ARG A 39 11.25 -11.61 -0.36
C ARG A 39 10.65 -12.13 0.96
N ASP A 40 11.31 -11.85 2.09
CA ASP A 40 10.74 -12.08 3.41
C ASP A 40 9.91 -10.89 3.87
N LEU A 41 8.74 -10.74 3.23
CA LEU A 41 7.86 -9.60 3.43
C LEU A 41 7.12 -9.66 4.77
N LEU A 42 6.74 -8.49 5.27
CA LEU A 42 5.87 -8.36 6.45
C LEU A 42 4.54 -9.08 6.25
N LYS A 43 3.96 -9.56 7.35
CA LYS A 43 2.58 -10.06 7.38
C LYS A 43 1.63 -8.89 7.27
N ILE A 44 0.56 -9.07 6.49
CA ILE A 44 -0.53 -8.10 6.34
C ILE A 44 -1.82 -8.66 6.93
N GLU A 45 -2.47 -7.88 7.79
CA GLU A 45 -3.84 -8.11 8.26
C GLU A 45 -4.75 -7.02 7.69
N ILE A 46 -5.86 -7.40 7.07
CA ILE A 46 -6.80 -6.46 6.43
C ILE A 46 -8.17 -6.60 7.07
N GLN A 47 -8.81 -5.47 7.41
CA GLN A 47 -10.15 -5.42 7.99
C GLN A 47 -10.94 -4.20 7.52
N HIS A 48 -12.27 -4.24 7.72
CA HIS A 48 -13.16 -3.15 7.31
C HIS A 48 -13.19 -1.95 8.27
N LYS A 49 -12.77 -2.16 9.53
CA LYS A 49 -12.70 -1.11 10.56
C LYS A 49 -11.26 -0.64 10.72
N GLU A 50 -11.07 0.58 11.20
CA GLU A 50 -9.74 1.10 11.53
C GLU A 50 -9.00 0.17 12.50
N ILE A 51 -7.67 0.08 12.32
CA ILE A 51 -6.81 -0.64 13.26
C ILE A 51 -6.71 0.19 14.54
N SER A 52 -6.99 -0.41 15.69
CA SER A 52 -6.92 0.32 16.96
C SER A 52 -5.47 0.69 17.30
N LYS A 53 -5.26 1.87 17.88
CA LYS A 53 -3.94 2.32 18.37
C LYS A 53 -3.30 1.34 19.35
N HIS A 54 -4.12 0.69 20.19
CA HIS A 54 -3.66 -0.33 21.12
C HIS A 54 -3.05 -1.53 20.38
N LYS A 55 -3.72 -2.04 19.33
CA LYS A 55 -3.23 -3.18 18.55
C LYS A 55 -1.90 -2.87 17.84
N ILE A 56 -1.73 -1.63 17.36
CA ILE A 56 -0.47 -1.15 16.77
C ILE A 56 0.62 -1.08 17.83
N SER A 57 0.35 -0.45 18.97
CA SER A 57 1.31 -0.30 20.07
C SER A 57 1.78 -1.66 20.62
N ASP A 58 0.88 -2.64 20.74
CA ASP A 58 1.25 -3.98 21.18
C ASP A 58 2.23 -4.65 20.20
N LYS A 59 1.97 -4.53 18.89
CA LYS A 59 2.88 -5.06 17.86
C LYS A 59 4.22 -4.35 17.87
N ILE A 60 4.24 -3.02 18.04
CA ILE A 60 5.48 -2.25 18.20
C ILE A 60 6.28 -2.75 19.41
N LYS A 61 5.64 -2.93 20.57
CA LYS A 61 6.30 -3.45 21.79
C LYS A 61 6.90 -4.83 21.58
N LEU A 62 6.20 -5.73 20.88
CA LEU A 62 6.73 -7.05 20.56
C LEU A 62 7.98 -6.96 19.67
N VAL A 63 7.98 -6.10 18.64
CA VAL A 63 9.16 -5.86 17.79
C VAL A 63 10.32 -5.25 18.58
N MET A 64 10.04 -4.26 19.44
CA MET A 64 11.03 -3.64 20.31
C MET A 64 11.73 -4.70 21.19
N GLN A 65 10.96 -5.60 21.80
CA GLN A 65 11.49 -6.68 22.65
C GLN A 65 12.27 -7.72 21.84
N GLN A 66 11.74 -8.14 20.69
CA GLN A 66 12.34 -9.19 19.88
C GLN A 66 13.67 -8.76 19.25
N PHE A 67 13.78 -7.51 18.79
CA PHE A 67 14.97 -7.01 18.09
C PHE A 67 15.80 -6.03 18.93
N ASN A 68 15.43 -5.80 20.19
CA ASN A 68 16.07 -4.82 21.08
C ASN A 68 16.17 -3.43 20.43
N LEU A 69 15.03 -2.94 19.94
CA LEU A 69 14.91 -1.65 19.26
C LEU A 69 14.17 -0.64 20.12
N ASN A 70 14.43 0.64 19.87
CA ASN A 70 13.55 1.69 20.38
C ASN A 70 12.25 1.77 19.57
N GLU A 71 11.30 2.57 20.05
CA GLU A 71 9.98 2.72 19.42
C GLU A 71 10.07 3.25 17.99
N ASP A 72 10.90 4.27 17.75
CA ASP A 72 11.10 4.86 16.42
C ASP A 72 11.63 3.81 15.42
N GLN A 73 12.61 3.02 15.82
CA GLN A 73 13.17 1.95 15.01
C GLN A 73 12.16 0.82 14.75
N ALA A 74 11.38 0.44 15.76
CA ALA A 74 10.34 -0.58 15.62
C ALA A 74 9.19 -0.14 14.71
N SER A 75 8.89 1.17 14.65
CA SER A 75 7.84 1.73 13.79
C SER A 75 8.10 1.51 12.29
N TYR A 76 9.35 1.32 11.87
CA TYR A 76 9.69 0.95 10.49
C TYR A 76 9.20 -0.46 10.11
N PHE A 77 8.95 -1.33 11.09
CA PHE A 77 8.48 -2.69 10.88
C PHE A 77 6.98 -2.86 11.13
N VAL A 78 6.36 -1.96 11.89
CA VAL A 78 4.95 -2.03 12.28
C VAL A 78 4.23 -0.75 11.91
N PHE A 79 3.34 -0.84 10.94
CA PHE A 79 2.58 0.32 10.46
C PHE A 79 1.19 -0.09 10.00
N SER A 80 0.27 0.86 10.06
CA SER A 80 -1.10 0.69 9.58
C SER A 80 -1.51 1.83 8.68
N ASP A 81 -2.28 1.53 7.66
CA ASP A 81 -2.88 2.55 6.79
C ASP A 81 -4.20 2.02 6.20
N SER A 82 -4.81 2.80 5.32
CA SER A 82 -6.01 2.45 4.59
C SER A 82 -5.72 2.25 3.10
N ILE A 83 -6.45 1.32 2.48
CA ILE A 83 -6.51 1.13 1.04
C ILE A 83 -7.96 1.39 0.65
N SER A 84 -8.16 2.37 -0.22
CA SER A 84 -9.48 2.62 -0.79
C SER A 84 -9.50 2.29 -2.27
N ASN A 85 -10.49 1.53 -2.69
CA ASN A 85 -10.75 1.29 -4.10
C ASN A 85 -12.10 1.90 -4.48
N GLN A 86 -12.12 2.66 -5.57
CA GLN A 86 -13.31 3.13 -6.25
C GLN A 86 -13.09 2.84 -7.73
N ALA A 87 -13.75 1.82 -8.24
CA ALA A 87 -13.47 1.29 -9.57
C ALA A 87 -14.08 2.15 -10.69
N TYR A 88 -15.11 2.94 -10.38
CA TYR A 88 -15.73 3.87 -11.34
C TYR A 88 -16.05 5.21 -10.68
N ARG A 89 -15.70 6.31 -11.35
CA ARG A 89 -15.95 7.68 -10.89
C ARG A 89 -16.89 8.37 -11.86
N MET A 90 -18.16 8.49 -11.47
CA MET A 90 -19.17 9.15 -12.32
C MET A 90 -18.91 10.65 -12.53
N ASP A 91 -18.02 11.28 -11.76
CA ASP A 91 -17.69 12.70 -11.85
C ASP A 91 -16.56 12.99 -12.85
N ASN A 92 -15.63 12.05 -13.07
CA ASN A 92 -14.43 12.26 -13.89
C ASN A 92 -14.19 11.20 -14.98
N ASP A 93 -14.69 9.98 -14.81
CA ASP A 93 -14.36 8.81 -15.65
C ASP A 93 -15.63 8.22 -16.30
N THR A 94 -16.49 9.08 -16.85
CA THR A 94 -17.75 8.63 -17.47
C THR A 94 -17.50 7.98 -18.82
N ILE A 95 -18.12 6.82 -19.03
CA ILE A 95 -18.18 6.17 -20.35
C ILE A 95 -19.55 6.47 -20.93
N ASN A 96 -19.56 7.30 -21.97
CA ASN A 96 -20.77 7.69 -22.68
C ASN A 96 -21.06 6.72 -23.84
N LEU A 97 -22.32 6.32 -23.96
CA LEU A 97 -22.84 5.46 -25.01
C LEU A 97 -23.85 6.24 -25.86
N VAL A 98 -23.79 6.07 -27.18
CA VAL A 98 -24.79 6.60 -28.11
C VAL A 98 -25.84 5.51 -28.35
N THR A 99 -27.10 5.81 -28.07
CA THR A 99 -28.21 4.90 -28.31
C THR A 99 -28.59 4.88 -29.80
N LYS A 100 -29.38 3.89 -30.22
CA LYS A 100 -29.92 3.85 -31.60
C LYS A 100 -30.80 5.06 -31.95
N ALA A 101 -31.35 5.75 -30.95
CA ALA A 101 -32.11 6.99 -31.11
C ALA A 101 -31.21 8.24 -31.24
N GLY A 102 -29.88 8.09 -31.11
CA GLY A 102 -28.91 9.19 -31.17
C GLY A 102 -28.68 9.91 -29.84
N GLU A 103 -29.34 9.47 -28.76
CA GLU A 103 -29.15 10.04 -27.42
C GLU A 103 -27.84 9.54 -26.80
N VAL A 104 -27.17 10.41 -26.06
CA VAL A 104 -25.97 10.06 -25.29
C VAL A 104 -26.37 9.75 -23.85
N ILE A 105 -26.06 8.54 -23.38
CA ILE A 105 -26.34 8.08 -22.02
C ILE A 105 -25.08 7.49 -21.38
N ASP A 106 -24.94 7.65 -20.06
CA ASP A 106 -23.83 7.03 -19.31
C ASP A 106 -24.02 5.51 -19.21
N VAL A 107 -22.92 4.75 -19.33
CA VAL A 107 -22.94 3.29 -19.24
C VAL A 107 -23.58 2.76 -17.96
N ALA A 108 -23.44 3.47 -16.83
CA ALA A 108 -24.05 3.11 -15.55
C ALA A 108 -25.58 3.21 -15.58
N LYS A 109 -26.14 4.09 -16.42
CA LYS A 109 -27.58 4.22 -16.64
C LYS A 109 -28.12 3.28 -17.73
N ALA A 110 -27.25 2.84 -18.63
CA ALA A 110 -27.61 2.03 -19.79
C ALA A 110 -27.60 0.52 -19.53
N SER A 111 -26.90 0.07 -18.48
CA SER A 111 -26.61 -1.35 -18.25
C SER A 111 -27.42 -1.92 -17.08
N ASP A 112 -28.33 -2.84 -17.39
CA ASP A 112 -29.05 -3.64 -16.38
C ASP A 112 -28.21 -4.78 -15.78
N GLN A 113 -27.12 -5.20 -16.45
CA GLN A 113 -26.33 -6.40 -16.08
C GLN A 113 -25.08 -6.09 -15.25
N LEU A 114 -24.49 -4.91 -15.44
CA LEU A 114 -23.33 -4.46 -14.67
C LEU A 114 -23.84 -3.57 -13.55
N ASN A 115 -23.62 -4.00 -12.30
CA ASN A 115 -23.92 -3.22 -11.10
C ASN A 115 -22.89 -2.07 -10.96
N ILE A 116 -22.77 -1.22 -11.98
CA ILE A 116 -21.76 -0.15 -12.09
C ILE A 116 -21.95 0.87 -10.96
N GLU A 117 -23.18 1.04 -10.47
CA GLU A 117 -23.45 1.78 -9.25
C GLU A 117 -22.66 1.21 -8.05
N ALA A 118 -22.63 -0.12 -7.87
CA ALA A 118 -21.85 -0.75 -6.82
C ALA A 118 -20.33 -0.56 -6.99
N LEU A 119 -19.84 -0.47 -8.24
CA LEU A 119 -18.44 -0.18 -8.56
C LEU A 119 -18.06 1.29 -8.31
N SER A 120 -19.04 2.18 -8.29
CA SER A 120 -18.84 3.59 -7.95
C SER A 120 -18.74 3.85 -6.45
N LYS A 121 -19.19 2.90 -5.63
CA LYS A 121 -19.08 3.01 -4.18
C LYS A 121 -17.62 2.82 -3.75
N LYS A 122 -17.05 3.85 -3.12
CA LYS A 122 -15.74 3.76 -2.49
C LYS A 122 -15.73 2.70 -1.38
N VAL A 123 -14.87 1.71 -1.52
CA VAL A 123 -14.63 0.68 -0.49
C VAL A 123 -13.29 0.96 0.16
N THR A 124 -13.31 1.31 1.44
CA THR A 124 -12.09 1.47 2.25
C THR A 124 -11.88 0.22 3.11
N LYS A 125 -10.65 -0.29 3.10
CA LYS A 125 -10.16 -1.31 4.02
C LYS A 125 -8.97 -0.74 4.76
N TYR A 126 -8.74 -1.19 5.98
CA TYR A 126 -7.58 -0.81 6.78
C TYR A 126 -6.68 -2.02 6.92
N TYR A 127 -5.38 -1.79 6.88
CA TYR A 127 -4.39 -2.84 7.02
C TYR A 127 -3.37 -2.55 8.11
N LEU A 128 -2.82 -3.60 8.69
CA LEU A 128 -1.71 -3.58 9.63
C LEU A 128 -0.61 -4.50 9.10
N CYS A 129 0.59 -3.94 8.95
CA CYS A 129 1.80 -4.66 8.56
C CYS A 129 2.69 -4.88 9.79
N TYR A 130 3.25 -6.08 9.93
CA TYR A 130 4.20 -6.42 11.00
C TYR A 130 5.04 -7.68 10.65
N PRO A 131 6.22 -7.91 11.27
CA PRO A 131 7.02 -9.11 11.03
C PRO A 131 6.30 -10.43 11.29
N LYS A 132 6.48 -11.45 10.44
CA LYS A 132 5.77 -12.74 10.56
C LYS A 132 6.12 -13.53 11.83
N ALA A 133 7.37 -13.43 12.29
CA ALA A 133 7.94 -14.19 13.40
C ALA A 133 7.70 -13.55 14.78
N LEU A 134 6.64 -12.75 14.90
CA LEU A 134 6.15 -12.15 16.16
C LEU A 134 5.15 -13.06 16.87
#